data_AF-A0A2A4IB22-F1
#
_entry.id   AF-A0A2A4IB22-F1
#
_cell.length_a   1.000
_cell.length_b   1.000
_cell.length_c   1.000
_cell.angle_alpha   90.00
_cell.angle_beta   90.00
_cell.angle_gamma   90.00
#
_symmetry.space_group_name_H-M   'P 1'
#
loop_
_entity.id
_entity.type
_entity.pdbx_description
1 polymer ?
#
loop_
_entity_poly.entity_id
_entity_poly.type
_entity_poly.pdbx_seq_one_letter_code
_entity_poly.pdbx_strand_id
1 'polypeptide(L)'
;MATSRIKRALAGAGAALAFGAAALAQQQQQRPESLLPPGFGDPAPAPAPAPSAARPAPAPTAAATGTFIQPLPGASATPLPEPSPTASPTALATPRYVLPASARRSLALVGAADSFRRDAFGGADGRYLEIVMRRLSAPLPSRWLSIALRRLLVARVDTPRGVDGADFAAERAWLLLRMGESVGARAVVQAVDTDRVTPKLRQVWMQAALANGDPGALCPLAPGAGDSERGWVVARAMCAGLTGDARGRTLIADARRQRVASGIDLQLAQKVMGAGVDSRQAITVDWTPVVQLTAWRFGLAVATGATVPDELYGTVGAQVNGWRALAPGIPLIQRAAAADRAAAMGVVSSAALVDLYSALADADDVPGALTRTTNGLRDAYVASDDGARLSALGALWDEGSDDAGRYARLILTARAAARVTPRAGVDQADRLVAAMLSAGMDRTALRWQPYARAGGDAWAMLLLADPDARGIRPGSIIGDYAPDGASAQRKKQLFFAALAGLGRLSAADIEENAATLDVRIGSPNGWTRAIDRAAAEGQAGTVLLLAATGMQAGNWRAVPPAALYRALRSLRAVGLDGEARMIAAEAIARLA
;
A
#
# COMPACT_ATOMS: atom_id res chain seq x y z
N MET A 1 20.53 -49.79 -33.23
CA MET A 1 21.65 -48.82 -33.13
C MET A 1 21.38 -47.97 -31.90
N ALA A 2 21.77 -48.43 -30.70
CA ALA A 2 23.12 -48.37 -30.10
C ALA A 2 23.41 -46.96 -29.54
N THR A 3 23.25 -46.78 -28.22
CA THR A 3 24.31 -46.67 -27.16
C THR A 3 24.71 -45.22 -26.89
N SER A 4 24.99 -44.72 -25.68
CA SER A 4 25.20 -45.30 -24.35
C SER A 4 25.06 -44.20 -23.28
N ARG A 5 24.79 -44.65 -22.04
CA ARG A 5 24.89 -43.97 -20.75
C ARG A 5 26.35 -43.58 -20.44
N ILE A 6 26.56 -42.70 -19.45
CA ILE A 6 27.55 -42.89 -18.35
C ILE A 6 27.15 -42.06 -17.13
N LYS A 7 27.17 -42.73 -15.97
CA LYS A 7 27.07 -42.22 -14.59
C LYS A 7 28.49 -42.18 -13.99
N ARG A 8 28.71 -41.33 -12.96
CA ARG A 8 29.58 -41.50 -11.76
C ARG A 8 29.58 -40.13 -11.04
N ALA A 9 29.08 -39.90 -9.81
CA ALA A 9 29.28 -40.53 -8.51
C ALA A 9 30.75 -40.47 -8.01
N LEU A 10 30.99 -39.64 -7.00
CA LEU A 10 32.04 -39.82 -5.99
C LEU A 10 31.65 -39.05 -4.71
N ALA A 11 31.88 -39.71 -3.59
CA ALA A 11 31.51 -39.39 -2.22
C ALA A 11 32.76 -39.48 -1.32
N GLY A 12 32.63 -38.97 -0.09
CA GLY A 12 33.52 -39.21 1.06
C GLY A 12 34.46 -38.04 1.35
N ALA A 13 34.81 -37.69 2.59
CA ALA A 13 34.52 -38.13 3.97
C ALA A 13 34.94 -36.94 4.87
N GLY A 14 34.32 -36.60 6.00
CA GLY A 14 34.35 -37.32 7.27
C GLY A 14 35.24 -36.58 8.28
N ALA A 15 34.69 -36.14 9.41
CA ALA A 15 35.34 -36.06 10.73
C ALA A 15 34.36 -35.55 11.80
N ALA A 16 34.04 -36.42 12.76
CA ALA A 16 33.38 -36.12 14.02
C ALA A 16 34.42 -35.79 15.08
N LEU A 17 34.16 -34.83 15.96
CA LEU A 17 34.73 -34.76 17.31
C LEU A 17 33.69 -34.17 18.28
N ALA A 18 33.50 -34.88 19.38
CA ALA A 18 32.65 -34.56 20.52
C ALA A 18 33.50 -34.07 21.72
N PHE A 19 32.81 -33.70 22.81
CA PHE A 19 33.26 -33.25 24.15
C PHE A 19 33.53 -31.73 24.28
N GLY A 20 33.08 -31.03 25.32
CA GLY A 20 32.53 -31.45 26.61
C GLY A 20 31.86 -30.29 27.37
N ALA A 21 31.29 -30.65 28.51
CA ALA A 21 30.40 -29.86 29.35
C ALA A 21 31.11 -28.99 30.41
N ALA A 22 30.28 -28.14 31.05
CA ALA A 22 30.36 -27.58 32.40
C ALA A 22 31.20 -26.30 32.63
N ALA A 23 30.54 -25.23 33.10
CA ALA A 23 30.61 -24.80 34.50
C ALA A 23 29.61 -23.67 34.81
N LEU A 24 28.92 -23.86 35.94
CA LEU A 24 28.14 -22.86 36.67
C LEU A 24 29.09 -21.88 37.38
N ALA A 25 28.75 -20.59 37.45
CA ALA A 25 29.17 -19.73 38.56
C ALA A 25 28.14 -18.62 38.82
N GLN A 26 27.63 -18.64 40.04
CA GLN A 26 26.75 -17.66 40.69
C GLN A 26 27.55 -16.43 41.18
N GLN A 27 26.80 -15.48 41.77
CA GLN A 27 27.20 -14.38 42.69
C GLN A 27 27.53 -13.03 42.02
N GLN A 28 27.07 -11.87 42.50
CA GLN A 28 26.14 -11.53 43.59
C GLN A 28 25.73 -10.05 43.46
N GLN A 29 24.56 -9.73 44.00
CA GLN A 29 24.12 -8.36 44.30
C GLN A 29 25.04 -7.68 45.31
N GLN A 30 25.37 -6.40 45.08
CA GLN A 30 25.54 -5.41 46.15
C GLN A 30 25.04 -4.01 45.71
N ARG A 31 24.07 -3.51 46.47
CA ARG A 31 23.79 -2.11 46.84
C ARG A 31 23.54 -2.15 48.36
N PRO A 32 23.56 -1.03 49.13
CA PRO A 32 24.07 0.33 48.89
C PRO A 32 24.98 0.81 50.06
N GLU A 33 25.58 2.00 49.99
CA GLU A 33 25.41 3.04 51.05
C GLU A 33 26.13 4.37 50.77
N SER A 34 25.54 5.40 51.37
CA SER A 34 25.82 6.84 51.26
C SER A 34 26.96 7.25 52.20
N LEU A 35 27.95 7.98 51.69
CA LEU A 35 29.03 8.59 52.47
C LEU A 35 29.24 10.05 52.07
N LEU A 36 28.53 10.96 52.75
CA LEU A 36 28.90 12.36 52.96
C LEU A 36 28.55 12.68 54.43
N PRO A 37 29.35 13.44 55.19
CA PRO A 37 29.60 14.89 54.97
C PRO A 37 31.00 15.37 55.51
N PRO A 38 31.34 16.68 55.72
CA PRO A 38 30.71 17.96 55.37
C PRO A 38 31.64 18.94 54.59
N GLY A 39 31.07 19.93 53.89
CA GLY A 39 31.83 21.04 53.29
C GLY A 39 31.06 21.79 52.21
N PHE A 40 30.18 22.68 52.64
CA PHE A 40 29.25 23.48 51.85
C PHE A 40 29.92 24.57 50.98
N GLY A 41 29.29 24.84 49.84
CA GLY A 41 29.46 26.05 49.05
C GLY A 41 28.54 26.05 47.83
N ASP A 42 27.26 26.41 48.02
CA ASP A 42 26.29 26.64 46.94
C ASP A 42 26.65 27.89 46.13
N PRO A 43 26.61 27.89 44.78
CA PRO A 43 26.54 29.12 44.02
C PRO A 43 25.09 29.64 43.97
N ALA A 44 24.93 30.94 44.18
CA ALA A 44 23.65 31.64 44.22
C ALA A 44 22.83 31.50 42.91
N PRO A 45 21.48 31.46 42.98
CA PRO A 45 20.62 31.43 41.80
C PRO A 45 20.58 32.79 41.09
N ALA A 46 20.70 32.76 39.76
CA ALA A 46 20.53 33.91 38.88
C ALA A 46 19.05 34.37 38.84
N PRO A 47 18.78 35.69 38.69
CA PRO A 47 17.42 36.23 38.75
C PRO A 47 16.58 35.84 37.52
N ALA A 48 15.33 35.46 37.77
CA ALA A 48 14.32 35.16 36.76
C ALA A 48 13.82 36.46 36.06
N PRO A 49 13.59 36.45 34.74
CA PRO A 49 13.05 37.61 34.02
C PRO A 49 11.55 37.81 34.29
N ALA A 50 11.16 39.07 34.49
CA ALA A 50 9.77 39.49 34.67
C ALA A 50 8.97 39.45 33.34
N PRO A 51 7.66 39.14 33.37
CA PRO A 51 6.83 39.06 32.17
C PRO A 51 6.50 40.46 31.64
N SER A 52 6.86 40.72 30.38
CA SER A 52 6.44 41.92 29.64
C SER A 52 5.12 41.67 28.92
N ALA A 53 4.16 42.59 29.09
CA ALA A 53 2.84 42.54 28.45
C ALA A 53 2.96 42.84 26.95
N ALA A 54 2.64 41.86 26.11
CA ALA A 54 2.59 42.02 24.66
C ALA A 54 1.17 42.38 24.18
N ARG A 55 1.09 43.44 23.37
CA ARG A 55 -0.09 43.93 22.63
C ARG A 55 -0.40 43.01 21.44
N PRO A 56 -1.66 42.83 21.02
CA PRO A 56 -2.01 41.84 19.99
C PRO A 56 -1.60 42.32 18.59
N ALA A 57 -0.93 41.46 17.83
CA ALA A 57 -0.73 41.59 16.39
C ALA A 57 -1.71 40.66 15.62
N PRO A 58 -2.09 40.98 14.37
CA PRO A 58 -3.17 40.30 13.66
C PRO A 58 -2.74 38.91 13.16
N ALA A 59 -3.66 37.95 13.22
CA ALA A 59 -3.45 36.58 12.78
C ALA A 59 -3.46 36.44 11.24
N PRO A 60 -2.51 35.67 10.65
CA PRO A 60 -2.64 35.17 9.28
C PRO A 60 -3.45 33.87 9.25
N THR A 61 -4.39 33.81 8.30
CA THR A 61 -5.28 32.68 8.03
C THR A 61 -4.51 31.49 7.46
N ALA A 62 -4.45 30.37 8.19
CA ALA A 62 -3.93 29.10 7.72
C ALA A 62 -5.07 28.09 7.50
N ALA A 63 -5.06 27.46 6.32
CA ALA A 63 -6.02 26.45 5.89
C ALA A 63 -5.93 25.17 6.74
N ALA A 64 -7.10 24.68 7.17
CA ALA A 64 -7.24 23.48 7.97
C ALA A 64 -7.04 22.20 7.12
N THR A 65 -6.03 21.41 7.47
CA THR A 65 -6.01 19.97 7.22
C THR A 65 -6.64 19.28 8.43
N GLY A 66 -7.86 18.77 8.25
CA GLY A 66 -8.65 18.15 9.32
C GLY A 66 -8.02 16.88 9.86
N THR A 67 -7.55 16.95 11.10
CA THR A 67 -7.45 15.80 12.01
C THR A 67 -8.46 16.09 13.12
N PHE A 68 -9.61 15.42 13.11
CA PHE A 68 -10.59 15.59 14.18
C PHE A 68 -10.16 14.76 15.39
N ILE A 69 -9.55 15.42 16.37
CA ILE A 69 -9.59 14.99 17.77
C ILE A 69 -10.52 15.97 18.46
N GLN A 70 -11.70 15.50 18.87
CA GLN A 70 -12.57 16.28 19.77
C GLN A 70 -11.94 16.29 21.17
N PRO A 71 -11.76 17.46 21.81
CA PRO A 71 -11.47 17.51 23.24
C PRO A 71 -12.76 17.24 24.03
N LEU A 72 -12.74 16.26 24.94
CA LEU A 72 -13.81 16.07 25.92
C LEU A 72 -13.87 17.27 26.87
N PRO A 73 -15.06 17.81 27.20
CA PRO A 73 -15.21 18.78 28.29
C PRO A 73 -14.89 18.12 29.65
N GLY A 74 -14.17 18.85 30.51
CA GLY A 74 -13.68 18.38 31.79
C GLY A 74 -14.76 17.80 32.70
N ALA A 75 -14.55 16.56 33.13
CA ALA A 75 -15.30 15.91 34.20
C ALA A 75 -14.37 15.74 35.40
N SER A 76 -14.79 16.27 36.54
CA SER A 76 -14.13 16.15 37.84
C SER A 76 -13.85 14.68 38.19
N ALA A 77 -12.66 14.43 38.73
CA ALA A 77 -12.22 13.10 39.14
C ALA A 77 -13.17 12.52 40.20
N THR A 78 -13.89 11.47 39.82
CA THR A 78 -14.59 10.58 40.76
C THR A 78 -13.65 9.41 41.04
N PRO A 79 -13.53 8.88 42.27
CA PRO A 79 -12.59 7.80 42.54
C PRO A 79 -12.96 6.56 41.71
N LEU A 80 -12.01 6.06 40.93
CA LEU A 80 -12.14 4.77 40.24
C LEU A 80 -12.16 3.65 41.30
N PRO A 81 -13.13 2.72 41.28
CA PRO A 81 -13.10 1.56 42.16
C PRO A 81 -11.95 0.62 41.76
N GLU A 82 -11.21 0.12 42.76
CA GLU A 82 -10.21 -0.94 42.57
C GLU A 82 -10.89 -2.25 42.13
N PRO A 83 -10.27 -3.01 41.20
CA PRO A 83 -10.85 -4.25 40.71
C PRO A 83 -10.77 -5.37 41.76
N SER A 84 -11.92 -5.86 42.20
CA SER A 84 -12.05 -7.11 42.95
C SER A 84 -11.83 -8.33 42.05
N PRO A 85 -10.98 -9.30 42.41
CA PRO A 85 -10.75 -10.48 41.59
C PRO A 85 -11.81 -11.54 41.91
N THR A 86 -13.00 -11.46 41.30
CA THR A 86 -13.84 -12.62 40.95
C THR A 86 -15.01 -12.13 40.10
N ALA A 87 -14.97 -12.41 38.80
CA ALA A 87 -16.16 -12.50 37.98
C ALA A 87 -16.01 -13.71 37.06
N SER A 88 -16.70 -14.80 37.38
CA SER A 88 -16.95 -15.87 36.42
C SER A 88 -17.84 -15.29 35.32
N PRO A 89 -17.44 -15.32 34.04
CA PRO A 89 -18.32 -14.86 32.98
C PRO A 89 -19.41 -15.91 32.78
N THR A 90 -20.60 -15.66 33.34
CA THR A 90 -21.81 -16.26 32.76
C THR A 90 -21.93 -15.67 31.36
N ALA A 91 -21.96 -16.53 30.34
CA ALA A 91 -22.14 -16.13 28.95
C ALA A 91 -23.50 -15.44 28.78
N LEU A 92 -23.53 -14.12 29.00
CA LEU A 92 -24.64 -13.28 28.61
C LEU A 92 -24.69 -13.30 27.09
N ALA A 93 -25.84 -13.74 26.54
CA ALA A 93 -26.14 -13.60 25.13
C ALA A 93 -25.83 -12.14 24.74
N THR A 94 -24.86 -11.94 23.83
CA THR A 94 -24.51 -10.61 23.34
C THR A 94 -25.80 -9.97 22.84
N PRO A 95 -26.32 -8.90 23.48
CA PRO A 95 -27.52 -8.27 23.00
C PRO A 95 -27.26 -7.85 21.56
N ARG A 96 -28.16 -8.20 20.64
CA ARG A 96 -28.14 -7.65 19.28
C ARG A 96 -28.31 -6.14 19.44
N TYR A 97 -27.20 -5.42 19.49
CA TYR A 97 -27.21 -3.97 19.56
C TYR A 97 -27.75 -3.45 18.23
N VAL A 98 -29.05 -3.14 18.21
CA VAL A 98 -29.67 -2.51 17.05
C VAL A 98 -29.31 -1.03 17.12
N LEU A 99 -28.48 -0.58 16.18
CA LEU A 99 -28.16 0.83 16.04
C LEU A 99 -29.48 1.61 15.83
N PRO A 100 -29.74 2.67 16.63
CA PRO A 100 -30.86 3.57 16.37
C PRO A 100 -30.72 4.14 14.95
N ALA A 101 -31.84 4.50 14.31
CA ALA A 101 -31.83 4.92 12.90
C ALA A 101 -30.84 6.06 12.60
N SER A 102 -30.62 6.97 13.56
CA SER A 102 -29.64 8.05 13.48
C SER A 102 -28.17 7.61 13.53
N ALA A 103 -27.90 6.43 14.09
CA ALA A 103 -26.56 5.84 14.17
C ALA A 103 -26.27 4.84 13.05
N ARG A 104 -27.26 4.53 12.20
CA ARG A 104 -27.09 3.65 11.05
C ARG A 104 -26.38 4.37 9.92
N ARG A 105 -25.50 3.65 9.23
CA ARG A 105 -24.80 4.16 8.06
C ARG A 105 -25.72 4.10 6.85
N SER A 106 -25.83 5.22 6.13
CA SER A 106 -26.66 5.30 4.94
C SER A 106 -26.01 4.56 3.77
N LEU A 107 -26.78 3.70 3.10
CA LEU A 107 -26.36 3.09 1.82
C LEU A 107 -26.41 4.06 0.64
N ALA A 108 -26.91 5.29 0.83
CA ALA A 108 -26.85 6.32 -0.20
C ALA A 108 -25.45 6.95 -0.32
N LEU A 109 -24.61 6.82 0.71
CA LEU A 109 -23.29 7.43 0.80
C LEU A 109 -22.32 6.43 1.42
N VAL A 110 -21.51 5.76 0.60
CA VAL A 110 -20.70 4.61 1.04
C VAL A 110 -19.20 4.87 0.88
N GLY A 111 -18.43 4.54 1.91
CA GLY A 111 -16.97 4.63 1.94
C GLY A 111 -16.43 5.16 3.27
N ALA A 112 -15.10 5.21 3.38
CA ALA A 112 -14.40 5.39 4.65
C ALA A 112 -13.46 6.62 4.68
N ALA A 113 -13.34 7.38 3.59
CA ALA A 113 -12.46 8.56 3.52
C ALA A 113 -13.07 9.73 2.77
N ASP A 114 -12.81 10.97 3.19
CA ASP A 114 -13.27 12.17 2.48
C ASP A 114 -12.21 12.65 1.46
N SER A 115 -11.77 11.73 0.59
CA SER A 115 -10.66 11.95 -0.37
C SER A 115 -11.10 12.46 -1.75
N PHE A 116 -12.40 12.43 -2.03
CA PHE A 116 -13.04 12.87 -3.27
C PHE A 116 -14.37 13.56 -2.94
N ARG A 117 -14.89 14.37 -3.87
CA ARG A 117 -16.26 14.89 -3.78
C ARG A 117 -17.27 13.75 -3.74
N ARG A 118 -18.38 13.94 -3.04
CA ARG A 118 -19.44 12.93 -2.91
C ARG A 118 -20.01 12.52 -4.27
N ASP A 119 -20.17 13.48 -5.17
CA ASP A 119 -20.68 13.32 -6.53
C ASP A 119 -19.60 12.90 -7.55
N ALA A 120 -18.50 12.26 -7.13
CA ALA A 120 -17.38 11.92 -8.01
C ALA A 120 -17.77 11.12 -9.28
N PHE A 121 -18.84 10.33 -9.22
CA PHE A 121 -19.36 9.57 -10.36
C PHE A 121 -20.45 10.31 -11.15
N GLY A 122 -20.92 11.46 -10.66
CA GLY A 122 -21.96 12.27 -11.28
C GLY A 122 -23.21 11.46 -11.66
N GLY A 123 -23.61 11.56 -12.92
CA GLY A 123 -24.76 10.85 -13.48
C GLY A 123 -24.47 9.46 -14.05
N ALA A 124 -23.28 8.88 -13.83
CA ALA A 124 -22.91 7.58 -14.40
C ALA A 124 -23.84 6.44 -13.95
N ASP A 125 -24.12 5.51 -14.86
CA ASP A 125 -24.89 4.29 -14.55
C ASP A 125 -24.05 3.37 -13.65
N GLY A 126 -24.60 3.01 -12.49
CA GLY A 126 -23.91 2.19 -11.50
C GLY A 126 -23.55 0.80 -12.00
N ARG A 127 -24.39 0.17 -12.83
CA ARG A 127 -24.13 -1.17 -13.37
C ARG A 127 -22.95 -1.14 -14.32
N TYR A 128 -22.81 -0.07 -15.10
CA TYR A 128 -21.62 0.17 -15.91
C TYR A 128 -20.36 0.28 -15.04
N LEU A 129 -20.41 1.07 -13.97
CA LEU A 129 -19.27 1.23 -13.05
C LEU A 129 -18.88 -0.09 -12.38
N GLU A 130 -19.85 -0.89 -11.93
CA GLU A 130 -19.58 -2.23 -11.38
C GLU A 130 -18.88 -3.13 -12.39
N ILE A 131 -19.34 -3.16 -13.65
CA ILE A 131 -18.72 -3.97 -14.71
C ILE A 131 -17.28 -3.51 -14.98
N VAL A 132 -17.05 -2.20 -15.07
CA VAL A 132 -15.70 -1.63 -15.26
C VAL A 132 -14.79 -2.04 -14.10
N MET A 133 -15.22 -1.85 -12.85
CA MET A 133 -14.43 -2.24 -11.68
C MET A 133 -14.14 -3.75 -11.68
N ARG A 134 -15.13 -4.58 -11.96
CA ARG A 134 -14.99 -6.05 -11.97
C ARG A 134 -13.98 -6.52 -13.02
N ARG A 135 -13.96 -5.90 -14.20
CA ARG A 135 -13.10 -6.30 -15.34
C ARG A 135 -11.73 -5.64 -15.35
N LEU A 136 -11.53 -4.54 -14.62
CA LEU A 136 -10.25 -3.86 -14.53
C LEU A 136 -9.22 -4.77 -13.84
N SER A 137 -8.13 -5.11 -14.52
CA SER A 137 -7.05 -5.96 -14.00
C SER A 137 -6.00 -5.12 -13.27
N ALA A 138 -5.60 -5.60 -12.10
CA ALA A 138 -4.53 -5.03 -11.28
C ALA A 138 -3.38 -6.06 -11.14
N PRO A 139 -2.13 -5.64 -10.85
CA PRO A 139 -1.69 -4.26 -10.60
C PRO A 139 -1.66 -3.39 -11.87
N LEU A 140 -1.81 -2.08 -11.68
CA LEU A 140 -1.65 -1.09 -12.76
C LEU A 140 -0.16 -0.77 -12.98
N PRO A 141 0.27 -0.44 -14.21
CA PRO A 141 1.67 -0.13 -14.49
C PRO A 141 2.12 1.18 -13.82
N SER A 142 1.21 2.16 -13.67
CA SER A 142 1.48 3.42 -12.97
C SER A 142 1.10 3.34 -11.50
N ARG A 143 2.08 3.64 -10.64
CA ARG A 143 1.91 3.82 -9.20
C ARG A 143 1.00 5.01 -8.91
N TRP A 144 1.18 6.13 -9.59
CA TRP A 144 0.37 7.33 -9.36
C TRP A 144 -1.10 7.12 -9.72
N LEU A 145 -1.36 6.42 -10.83
CA LEU A 145 -2.72 6.01 -11.21
C LEU A 145 -3.32 5.05 -10.18
N SER A 146 -2.54 4.08 -9.69
CA SER A 146 -2.95 3.17 -8.62
C SER A 146 -3.29 3.92 -7.32
N ILE A 147 -2.47 4.88 -6.90
CA ILE A 147 -2.73 5.71 -5.71
C ILE A 147 -4.01 6.53 -5.86
N ALA A 148 -4.19 7.19 -7.00
CA ALA A 148 -5.39 7.98 -7.27
C ALA A 148 -6.63 7.08 -7.24
N LEU A 149 -6.58 5.93 -7.93
CA LEU A 149 -7.69 4.97 -7.96
C LEU A 149 -8.00 4.44 -6.56
N ARG A 150 -6.99 4.08 -5.78
CA ARG A 150 -7.15 3.64 -4.38
C ARG A 150 -7.85 4.69 -3.54
N ARG A 151 -7.44 5.97 -3.66
CA ARG A 151 -8.10 7.09 -2.97
C ARG A 151 -9.57 7.22 -3.38
N LEU A 152 -9.89 7.06 -4.66
CA LEU A 152 -11.28 7.06 -5.15
C LEU A 152 -12.06 5.86 -4.61
N LEU A 153 -11.49 4.66 -4.58
CA LEU A 153 -12.19 3.43 -4.18
C LEU A 153 -12.46 3.35 -2.67
N VAL A 154 -11.71 4.08 -1.84
CA VAL A 154 -11.98 4.21 -0.40
C VAL A 154 -12.90 5.40 -0.08
N ALA A 155 -13.00 6.38 -0.99
CA ALA A 155 -13.76 7.61 -0.79
C ALA A 155 -15.21 7.41 -0.35
N ARG A 156 -15.74 8.25 0.51
CA ARG A 156 -17.15 8.29 0.87
C ARG A 156 -17.91 9.06 -0.22
N VAL A 157 -18.56 8.34 -1.12
CA VAL A 157 -19.20 8.88 -2.33
C VAL A 157 -20.65 8.43 -2.42
N ASP A 158 -21.46 9.21 -3.14
CA ASP A 158 -22.85 8.90 -3.38
C ASP A 158 -22.94 7.58 -4.17
N THR A 159 -23.86 6.71 -3.75
CA THR A 159 -24.13 5.46 -4.45
C THR A 159 -24.69 5.76 -5.84
N PRO A 160 -24.04 5.30 -6.93
CA PRO A 160 -24.52 5.55 -8.28
C PRO A 160 -25.92 4.99 -8.53
N ARG A 161 -26.65 5.58 -9.48
CA ARG A 161 -28.00 5.13 -9.82
C ARG A 161 -28.00 3.70 -10.37
N GLY A 162 -29.03 2.92 -10.02
CA GLY A 162 -29.26 1.59 -10.57
C GLY A 162 -28.48 0.45 -9.91
N VAL A 163 -27.83 0.71 -8.77
CA VAL A 163 -27.15 -0.31 -7.95
C VAL A 163 -27.45 -0.12 -6.47
N ASP A 164 -27.34 -1.20 -5.69
CA ASP A 164 -27.40 -1.15 -4.23
C ASP A 164 -26.06 -0.66 -3.64
N GLY A 165 -26.12 0.12 -2.57
CA GLY A 165 -24.92 0.69 -1.94
C GLY A 165 -23.96 -0.35 -1.37
N ALA A 166 -24.46 -1.48 -0.87
CA ALA A 166 -23.63 -2.57 -0.38
C ALA A 166 -22.96 -3.34 -1.52
N ASP A 167 -23.67 -3.54 -2.64
CA ASP A 167 -23.11 -4.17 -3.85
C ASP A 167 -22.04 -3.29 -4.51
N PHE A 168 -22.26 -1.97 -4.49
CA PHE A 168 -21.27 -0.98 -4.92
C PHE A 168 -20.04 -0.97 -4.01
N ALA A 169 -20.22 -1.06 -2.69
CA ALA A 169 -19.13 -1.23 -1.73
C ALA A 169 -18.32 -2.51 -2.03
N ALA A 170 -19.01 -3.59 -2.38
CA ALA A 170 -18.40 -4.87 -2.69
C ALA A 170 -17.47 -4.80 -3.91
N GLU A 171 -17.88 -4.15 -5.02
CA GLU A 171 -17.01 -3.99 -6.20
C GLU A 171 -15.77 -3.17 -5.90
N ARG A 172 -15.93 -2.09 -5.11
CA ARG A 172 -14.83 -1.21 -4.73
C ARG A 172 -13.83 -1.94 -3.84
N ALA A 173 -14.31 -2.65 -2.81
CA ALA A 173 -13.48 -3.46 -1.95
C ALA A 173 -12.80 -4.60 -2.71
N TRP A 174 -13.51 -5.24 -3.65
CA TRP A 174 -12.93 -6.30 -4.48
C TRP A 174 -11.80 -5.81 -5.39
N LEU A 175 -11.95 -4.63 -5.99
CA LEU A 175 -10.88 -4.00 -6.75
C LEU A 175 -9.69 -3.59 -5.87
N LEU A 176 -9.94 -3.00 -4.68
CA LEU A 176 -8.89 -2.69 -3.71
C LEU A 176 -8.07 -3.93 -3.32
N LEU A 177 -8.73 -5.07 -3.08
CA LEU A 177 -8.04 -6.34 -2.78
C LEU A 177 -7.14 -6.79 -3.92
N ARG A 178 -7.59 -6.70 -5.17
CA ARG A 178 -6.79 -7.04 -6.36
C ARG A 178 -5.65 -6.04 -6.62
N MET A 179 -5.78 -4.81 -6.13
CA MET A 179 -4.69 -3.83 -6.12
C MET A 179 -3.69 -4.04 -4.98
N GLY A 180 -3.98 -4.95 -4.04
CA GLY A 180 -3.14 -5.23 -2.87
C GLY A 180 -3.44 -4.35 -1.65
N GLU A 181 -4.49 -3.52 -1.68
CA GLU A 181 -4.91 -2.67 -0.57
C GLU A 181 -5.95 -3.40 0.30
N SER A 182 -5.47 -4.21 1.26
CA SER A 182 -6.34 -4.98 2.16
C SER A 182 -7.00 -4.12 3.23
N VAL A 183 -6.30 -3.13 3.78
CA VAL A 183 -6.80 -2.28 4.88
C VAL A 183 -7.90 -1.35 4.37
N GLY A 184 -7.71 -0.73 3.20
CA GLY A 184 -8.73 0.06 2.53
C GLY A 184 -9.96 -0.77 2.15
N ALA A 185 -9.77 -2.00 1.66
CA ALA A 185 -10.89 -2.90 1.38
C ALA A 185 -11.70 -3.23 2.64
N ARG A 186 -11.02 -3.52 3.76
CA ARG A 186 -11.67 -3.73 5.06
C ARG A 186 -12.47 -2.50 5.48
N ALA A 187 -11.90 -1.30 5.35
CA ALA A 187 -12.58 -0.07 5.72
C ALA A 187 -13.85 0.17 4.88
N VAL A 188 -13.83 -0.17 3.58
CA VAL A 188 -15.00 -0.04 2.69
C VAL A 188 -16.09 -1.05 3.04
N VAL A 189 -15.76 -2.33 3.26
CA VAL A 189 -16.80 -3.33 3.62
C VAL A 189 -17.39 -3.02 4.99
N GLN A 190 -16.56 -2.60 5.95
CA GLN A 190 -17.00 -2.22 7.29
C GLN A 190 -17.72 -0.88 7.33
N ALA A 191 -17.82 -0.13 6.23
CA ALA A 191 -18.67 1.06 6.13
C ALA A 191 -20.16 0.72 5.92
N VAL A 192 -20.48 -0.56 5.72
CA VAL A 192 -21.86 -1.06 5.61
C VAL A 192 -22.23 -1.79 6.90
N ASP A 193 -23.39 -1.47 7.45
CA ASP A 193 -23.90 -2.11 8.67
C ASP A 193 -24.24 -3.59 8.41
N THR A 194 -24.00 -4.44 9.40
CA THR A 194 -24.04 -5.91 9.24
C THR A 194 -25.42 -6.46 8.86
N ASP A 195 -26.50 -5.76 9.22
CA ASP A 195 -27.88 -6.09 8.85
C ASP A 195 -28.25 -5.66 7.42
N ARG A 196 -27.38 -4.89 6.76
CA ARG A 196 -27.52 -4.40 5.37
C ARG A 196 -26.58 -5.10 4.38
N VAL A 197 -25.83 -6.10 4.83
CA VAL A 197 -24.88 -6.83 3.99
C VAL A 197 -25.60 -7.75 2.99
N THR A 198 -25.43 -7.46 1.70
CA THR A 198 -25.92 -8.30 0.60
C THR A 198 -25.08 -9.59 0.46
N PRO A 199 -25.58 -10.61 -0.26
CA PRO A 199 -24.78 -11.82 -0.54
C PRO A 199 -23.45 -11.54 -1.25
N LYS A 200 -23.42 -10.58 -2.18
CA LYS A 200 -22.21 -10.15 -2.88
C LYS A 200 -21.23 -9.49 -1.92
N LEU A 201 -21.68 -8.56 -1.09
CA LEU A 201 -20.81 -7.92 -0.09
C LEU A 201 -20.29 -8.93 0.93
N ARG A 202 -21.10 -9.93 1.32
CA ARG A 202 -20.68 -11.00 2.22
C ARG A 202 -19.47 -11.78 1.67
N GLN A 203 -19.47 -12.11 0.38
CA GLN A 203 -18.33 -12.78 -0.26
C GLN A 203 -17.06 -11.94 -0.17
N VAL A 204 -17.16 -10.65 -0.53
CA VAL A 204 -16.02 -9.73 -0.50
C VAL A 204 -15.56 -9.45 0.93
N TRP A 205 -16.47 -9.40 1.90
CA TRP A 205 -16.16 -9.25 3.32
C TRP A 205 -15.25 -10.38 3.81
N MET A 206 -15.54 -11.63 3.45
CA MET A 206 -14.69 -12.76 3.81
C MET A 206 -13.28 -12.59 3.22
N GLN A 207 -13.18 -12.19 1.94
CA GLN A 207 -11.89 -11.95 1.30
C GLN A 207 -11.12 -10.80 1.95
N ALA A 208 -11.81 -9.72 2.35
CA ALA A 208 -11.20 -8.60 3.04
C ALA A 208 -10.68 -9.01 4.43
N ALA A 209 -11.46 -9.75 5.21
CA ALA A 209 -11.05 -10.29 6.50
C ALA A 209 -9.78 -11.17 6.37
N LEU A 210 -9.79 -12.10 5.42
CA LEU A 210 -8.67 -13.00 5.16
C LEU A 210 -7.42 -12.27 4.64
N ALA A 211 -7.57 -11.29 3.75
CA ALA A 211 -6.45 -10.48 3.26
C ALA A 211 -5.81 -9.59 4.36
N ASN A 212 -6.53 -9.31 5.45
CA ASN A 212 -6.00 -8.60 6.62
C ASN A 212 -5.45 -9.56 7.70
N GLY A 213 -5.56 -10.88 7.51
CA GLY A 213 -5.22 -11.85 8.56
C GLY A 213 -6.11 -11.75 9.80
N ASP A 214 -7.38 -11.40 9.62
CA ASP A 214 -8.34 -11.14 10.70
C ASP A 214 -9.59 -12.04 10.55
N PRO A 215 -9.52 -13.32 10.93
CA PRO A 215 -10.68 -14.22 10.90
C PRO A 215 -11.78 -13.80 11.89
N GLY A 216 -11.46 -13.01 12.92
CA GLY A 216 -12.43 -12.46 13.87
C GLY A 216 -13.43 -11.51 13.19
N ALA A 217 -12.99 -10.80 12.15
CA ALA A 217 -13.87 -9.96 11.33
C ALA A 217 -15.00 -10.72 10.62
N LEU A 218 -14.98 -12.06 10.56
CA LEU A 218 -16.08 -12.87 10.02
C LEU A 218 -17.25 -13.00 10.99
N CYS A 219 -17.01 -12.88 12.29
CA CYS A 219 -17.97 -13.26 13.32
C CYS A 219 -19.28 -12.49 13.34
N PRO A 220 -19.34 -11.19 12.98
CA PRO A 220 -20.60 -10.47 12.87
C PRO A 220 -21.55 -11.05 11.82
N LEU A 221 -21.03 -11.72 10.79
CA LEU A 221 -21.82 -12.23 9.66
C LEU A 221 -22.01 -13.75 9.67
N ALA A 222 -21.12 -14.48 10.35
CA ALA A 222 -21.11 -15.95 10.34
C ALA A 222 -22.46 -16.61 10.73
N PRO A 223 -23.21 -16.12 11.75
CA PRO A 223 -24.50 -16.73 12.11
C PRO A 223 -25.57 -16.65 11.00
N GLY A 224 -25.52 -15.60 10.16
CA GLY A 224 -26.52 -15.33 9.12
C GLY A 224 -26.08 -15.68 7.70
N ALA A 225 -24.86 -16.21 7.52
CA ALA A 225 -24.25 -16.42 6.21
C ALA A 225 -24.84 -17.60 5.41
N GLY A 226 -25.57 -18.50 6.08
CA GLY A 226 -26.05 -19.76 5.47
C GLY A 226 -24.91 -20.75 5.18
N ASP A 227 -25.19 -21.77 4.36
CA ASP A 227 -24.30 -22.92 4.13
C ASP A 227 -23.81 -23.04 2.67
N SER A 228 -24.16 -22.08 1.81
CA SER A 228 -23.80 -22.10 0.39
C SER A 228 -22.29 -22.02 0.13
N GLU A 229 -21.55 -21.44 1.07
CA GLU A 229 -20.10 -21.25 0.99
C GLU A 229 -19.42 -21.95 2.17
N ARG A 230 -18.55 -22.92 1.85
CA ARG A 230 -17.84 -23.74 2.86
C ARG A 230 -17.07 -22.91 3.88
N GLY A 231 -16.49 -21.79 3.45
CA GLY A 231 -15.76 -20.86 4.33
C GLY A 231 -16.61 -20.33 5.48
N TRP A 232 -17.89 -20.03 5.23
CA TRP A 232 -18.81 -19.53 6.26
C TRP A 232 -19.24 -20.60 7.25
N VAL A 233 -19.36 -21.86 6.81
CA VAL A 233 -19.62 -23.00 7.69
C VAL A 233 -18.48 -23.16 8.71
N VAL A 234 -17.23 -23.09 8.25
CA VAL A 234 -16.05 -23.16 9.13
C VAL A 234 -15.91 -21.89 9.98
N ALA A 235 -16.22 -20.72 9.44
CA ALA A 235 -16.19 -19.45 10.17
C ALA A 235 -17.11 -19.47 11.41
N ARG A 236 -18.29 -20.11 11.33
CA ARG A 236 -19.16 -20.28 12.52
C ARG A 236 -18.47 -21.07 13.63
N ALA A 237 -17.74 -22.13 13.29
CA ALA A 237 -16.96 -22.90 14.26
C ALA A 237 -15.82 -22.07 14.86
N MET A 238 -15.10 -21.32 14.02
CA MET A 238 -14.03 -20.41 14.46
C MET A 238 -14.57 -19.35 15.43
N CYS A 239 -15.67 -18.70 15.10
CA CYS A 239 -16.28 -17.66 15.93
C CYS A 239 -16.84 -18.16 17.25
N ALA A 240 -17.43 -19.37 17.26
CA ALA A 240 -17.80 -20.03 18.51
C ALA A 240 -16.54 -20.33 19.37
N GLY A 241 -15.45 -20.81 18.76
CA GLY A 241 -14.18 -21.03 19.46
C GLY A 241 -13.56 -19.76 20.05
N LEU A 242 -13.53 -18.66 19.28
CA LEU A 242 -12.99 -17.37 19.73
C LEU A 242 -13.77 -16.76 20.91
N THR A 243 -15.05 -17.09 21.04
CA THR A 243 -15.93 -16.62 22.13
C THR A 243 -16.02 -17.59 23.30
N GLY A 244 -15.29 -18.71 23.27
CA GLY A 244 -15.34 -19.74 24.32
C GLY A 244 -16.60 -20.61 24.30
N ASP A 245 -17.43 -20.52 23.25
CA ASP A 245 -18.63 -21.34 23.12
C ASP A 245 -18.26 -22.80 22.82
N ALA A 246 -18.68 -23.71 23.71
CA ALA A 246 -18.43 -25.14 23.60
C ALA A 246 -18.91 -25.76 22.27
N ARG A 247 -19.91 -25.14 21.61
CA ARG A 247 -20.40 -25.54 20.28
C ARG A 247 -19.33 -25.43 19.19
N GLY A 248 -18.27 -24.64 19.37
CA GLY A 248 -17.17 -24.57 18.41
C GLY A 248 -16.58 -25.95 18.09
N ARG A 249 -16.39 -26.79 19.12
CA ARG A 249 -15.85 -28.16 18.97
C ARG A 249 -16.79 -29.10 18.23
N THR A 250 -18.09 -28.96 18.43
CA THR A 250 -19.09 -29.77 17.71
C THR A 250 -19.17 -29.33 16.25
N LEU A 251 -19.25 -28.02 16.00
CA LEU A 251 -19.31 -27.44 14.66
C LEU A 251 -18.09 -27.81 13.80
N ILE A 252 -16.89 -27.77 14.37
CA ILE A 252 -15.67 -28.15 13.62
C ILE A 252 -15.61 -29.66 13.35
N ALA A 253 -16.11 -30.49 14.29
CA ALA A 253 -16.22 -31.93 14.09
C ALA A 253 -17.25 -32.28 13.01
N ASP A 254 -18.37 -31.55 12.96
CA ASP A 254 -19.37 -31.64 11.89
C ASP A 254 -18.81 -31.23 10.53
N ALA A 255 -18.12 -30.09 10.46
CA ALA A 255 -17.46 -29.63 9.24
C ALA A 255 -16.46 -30.68 8.70
N ARG A 256 -15.73 -31.36 9.60
CA ARG A 256 -14.85 -32.48 9.23
C ARG A 256 -15.64 -33.69 8.72
N ARG A 257 -16.69 -34.12 9.43
CA ARG A 257 -17.53 -35.26 9.04
C ARG A 257 -18.17 -35.05 7.66
N GLN A 258 -18.65 -33.84 7.41
CA GLN A 258 -19.29 -33.44 6.15
C GLN A 258 -18.28 -33.08 5.04
N ARG A 259 -16.97 -33.19 5.31
CA ARG A 259 -15.88 -32.84 4.37
C ARG A 259 -15.97 -31.40 3.83
N VAL A 260 -16.44 -30.48 4.65
CA VAL A 260 -16.50 -29.04 4.35
C VAL A 260 -15.09 -28.45 4.26
N ALA A 261 -14.20 -28.87 5.16
CA ALA A 261 -12.78 -28.56 5.12
C ALA A 261 -11.96 -29.77 5.59
N SER A 262 -10.74 -29.90 5.07
CA SER A 262 -9.83 -31.01 5.38
C SER A 262 -8.37 -30.54 5.36
N GLY A 263 -7.47 -31.38 5.86
CA GLY A 263 -6.02 -31.13 5.84
C GLY A 263 -5.65 -29.78 6.48
N ILE A 264 -4.78 -29.04 5.81
CA ILE A 264 -4.27 -27.76 6.28
C ILE A 264 -5.37 -26.72 6.56
N ASP A 265 -6.43 -26.69 5.75
CA ASP A 265 -7.49 -25.69 5.89
C ASP A 265 -8.25 -25.88 7.21
N LEU A 266 -8.38 -27.15 7.65
CA LEU A 266 -8.95 -27.49 8.96
C LEU A 266 -7.95 -27.26 10.10
N GLN A 267 -6.67 -27.60 9.92
CA GLN A 267 -5.61 -27.36 10.92
C GLN A 267 -5.50 -25.87 11.25
N LEU A 268 -5.49 -25.00 10.22
CA LEU A 268 -5.45 -23.56 10.40
C LEU A 268 -6.70 -23.04 11.12
N ALA A 269 -7.90 -23.52 10.77
CA ALA A 269 -9.14 -23.15 11.45
C ALA A 269 -9.13 -23.58 12.93
N GLN A 270 -8.66 -24.79 13.22
CA GLN A 270 -8.50 -25.28 14.59
C GLN A 270 -7.46 -24.47 15.37
N LYS A 271 -6.39 -24.01 14.72
CA LYS A 271 -5.40 -23.12 15.35
C LYS A 271 -5.98 -21.75 15.69
N VAL A 272 -6.86 -21.19 14.85
CA VAL A 272 -7.61 -19.96 15.16
C VAL A 272 -8.53 -20.17 16.36
N MET A 273 -9.27 -21.28 16.40
CA MET A 273 -10.08 -21.64 17.58
C MET A 273 -9.20 -21.83 18.83
N GLY A 274 -7.99 -22.37 18.64
CA GLY A 274 -6.94 -22.58 19.63
C GLY A 274 -6.24 -21.30 20.13
N ALA A 275 -6.58 -20.14 19.58
CA ALA A 275 -6.12 -18.84 20.09
C ALA A 275 -7.16 -18.18 21.03
N GLY A 276 -8.32 -18.82 21.24
CA GLY A 276 -9.37 -18.34 22.14
C GLY A 276 -9.04 -18.56 23.63
N VAL A 277 -9.71 -17.80 24.49
CA VAL A 277 -9.41 -17.55 25.93
C VAL A 277 -9.28 -18.83 26.78
N ASP A 278 -9.83 -19.98 26.35
CA ASP A 278 -9.86 -21.24 27.12
C ASP A 278 -9.25 -22.46 26.39
N SER A 279 -8.50 -22.24 25.31
CA SER A 279 -8.02 -23.34 24.46
C SER A 279 -6.56 -23.74 24.73
N ARG A 280 -6.31 -25.03 24.93
CA ARG A 280 -4.98 -25.62 25.22
C ARG A 280 -4.43 -26.50 24.09
N GLN A 281 -4.93 -26.34 22.86
CA GLN A 281 -4.55 -27.22 21.75
C GLN A 281 -3.38 -26.65 20.94
N ALA A 282 -2.23 -27.32 21.01
CA ALA A 282 -1.14 -27.12 20.06
C ALA A 282 -1.47 -27.81 18.74
N ILE A 283 -1.87 -27.04 17.72
CA ILE A 283 -2.11 -27.55 16.37
C ILE A 283 -0.88 -27.30 15.50
N THR A 284 -0.25 -28.38 15.05
CA THR A 284 0.82 -28.34 14.05
C THR A 284 0.21 -28.21 12.65
N VAL A 285 0.68 -27.22 11.89
CA VAL A 285 0.23 -26.95 10.52
C VAL A 285 1.20 -27.62 9.56
N ASP A 286 0.71 -28.53 8.72
CA ASP A 286 1.50 -29.23 7.70
C ASP A 286 1.30 -28.58 6.33
N TRP A 287 2.37 -27.97 5.82
CA TRP A 287 2.42 -27.33 4.50
C TRP A 287 2.89 -28.26 3.38
N THR A 288 3.44 -29.45 3.68
CA THR A 288 4.01 -30.36 2.68
C THR A 288 3.05 -30.72 1.53
N PRO A 289 1.74 -30.97 1.74
CA PRO A 289 0.83 -31.31 0.64
C PRO A 289 0.32 -30.07 -0.14
N VAL A 290 0.75 -28.86 0.22
CA VAL A 290 0.21 -27.62 -0.34
C VAL A 290 1.02 -27.18 -1.55
N VAL A 291 0.34 -27.07 -2.69
CA VAL A 291 0.94 -26.59 -3.96
C VAL A 291 0.48 -25.18 -4.34
N GLN A 292 -0.51 -24.63 -3.63
CA GLN A 292 -1.05 -23.30 -3.92
C GLN A 292 -1.52 -22.62 -2.64
N LEU A 293 -1.15 -21.34 -2.49
CA LEU A 293 -1.65 -20.47 -1.44
C LEU A 293 -3.04 -19.95 -1.81
N THR A 294 -3.96 -19.97 -0.85
CA THR A 294 -5.31 -19.40 -0.98
C THR A 294 -5.48 -18.24 -0.01
N ALA A 295 -6.47 -17.37 -0.23
CA ALA A 295 -6.79 -16.31 0.73
C ALA A 295 -7.11 -16.90 2.12
N TRP A 296 -7.79 -18.05 2.18
CA TRP A 296 -8.05 -18.78 3.42
C TRP A 296 -6.75 -19.14 4.15
N ARG A 297 -5.83 -19.83 3.46
CA ARG A 297 -4.55 -20.26 4.02
C ARG A 297 -3.70 -19.07 4.45
N PHE A 298 -3.60 -18.04 3.61
CA PHE A 298 -2.90 -16.81 3.93
C PHE A 298 -3.48 -16.15 5.18
N GLY A 299 -4.79 -15.89 5.21
CA GLY A 299 -5.42 -15.14 6.29
C GLY A 299 -5.34 -15.85 7.63
N LEU A 300 -5.61 -17.16 7.67
CA LEU A 300 -5.53 -17.91 8.92
C LEU A 300 -4.08 -18.12 9.38
N ALA A 301 -3.13 -18.29 8.46
CA ALA A 301 -1.73 -18.41 8.81
C ALA A 301 -1.18 -17.11 9.42
N VAL A 302 -1.47 -15.96 8.79
CA VAL A 302 -1.11 -14.64 9.31
C VAL A 302 -1.75 -14.38 10.68
N ALA A 303 -3.03 -14.72 10.85
CA ALA A 303 -3.74 -14.53 12.11
C ALA A 303 -3.14 -15.33 13.28
N THR A 304 -2.55 -16.50 12.98
CA THR A 304 -2.06 -17.45 13.98
C THR A 304 -0.53 -17.51 14.08
N GLY A 305 0.18 -16.62 13.37
CA GLY A 305 1.63 -16.63 13.28
C GLY A 305 2.22 -17.90 12.66
N ALA A 306 1.43 -18.67 11.90
CA ALA A 306 1.94 -19.83 11.18
C ALA A 306 2.77 -19.35 9.98
N THR A 307 4.05 -19.71 9.95
CA THR A 307 4.94 -19.34 8.84
C THR A 307 4.49 -20.02 7.55
N VAL A 308 4.25 -19.21 6.52
CA VAL A 308 3.95 -19.68 5.16
C VAL A 308 5.28 -19.87 4.42
N PRO A 309 5.53 -21.05 3.81
CA PRO A 309 6.70 -21.26 2.96
C PRO A 309 6.81 -20.24 1.82
N ASP A 310 8.02 -19.74 1.56
CA ASP A 310 8.23 -18.64 0.61
C ASP A 310 7.82 -19.00 -0.83
N GLU A 311 7.98 -20.27 -1.22
CA GLU A 311 7.64 -20.79 -2.54
C GLU A 311 6.14 -20.65 -2.84
N LEU A 312 5.30 -20.73 -1.79
CA LEU A 312 3.85 -20.61 -1.94
C LEU A 312 3.43 -19.19 -2.30
N TYR A 313 4.21 -18.15 -1.97
CA TYR A 313 3.93 -16.81 -2.45
C TYR A 313 4.13 -16.66 -3.96
N GLY A 314 4.92 -17.54 -4.60
CA GLY A 314 5.05 -17.62 -6.06
C GLY A 314 3.81 -18.18 -6.77
N THR A 315 2.86 -18.76 -6.04
CA THR A 315 1.66 -19.41 -6.60
C THR A 315 0.45 -18.47 -6.68
N VAL A 316 0.61 -17.22 -6.23
CA VAL A 316 -0.44 -16.20 -6.13
C VAL A 316 -0.03 -14.94 -6.86
N GLY A 317 -1.02 -14.10 -7.18
CA GLY A 317 -0.76 -12.83 -7.86
C GLY A 317 -0.06 -11.79 -6.98
N ALA A 318 0.46 -10.75 -7.63
CA ALA A 318 1.24 -9.69 -7.01
C ALA A 318 0.52 -8.95 -5.87
N GLN A 319 -0.82 -8.96 -5.83
CA GLN A 319 -1.62 -8.32 -4.78
C GLN A 319 -1.27 -8.80 -3.38
N VAL A 320 -0.82 -10.06 -3.24
CA VAL A 320 -0.45 -10.63 -1.93
C VAL A 320 0.78 -9.92 -1.33
N ASN A 321 1.64 -9.31 -2.15
CA ASN A 321 2.72 -8.45 -1.63
C ASN A 321 2.15 -7.24 -0.87
N GLY A 322 1.07 -6.64 -1.37
CA GLY A 322 0.36 -5.57 -0.67
C GLY A 322 -0.25 -6.05 0.66
N TRP A 323 -0.90 -7.21 0.64
CA TRP A 323 -1.49 -7.80 1.85
C TRP A 323 -0.43 -8.11 2.92
N ARG A 324 0.69 -8.72 2.51
CA ARG A 324 1.84 -8.99 3.39
C ARG A 324 2.42 -7.70 3.96
N ALA A 325 2.62 -6.69 3.11
CA ALA A 325 3.18 -5.41 3.52
C ALA A 325 2.29 -4.70 4.56
N LEU A 326 0.96 -4.87 4.49
CA LEU A 326 0.00 -4.25 5.40
C LEU A 326 -0.35 -5.10 6.63
N ALA A 327 0.07 -6.36 6.69
CA ALA A 327 -0.29 -7.28 7.77
C ALA A 327 0.63 -7.12 8.99
N PRO A 328 0.14 -6.61 10.14
CA PRO A 328 0.96 -6.44 11.33
C PRO A 328 1.35 -7.78 11.98
N GLY A 329 0.59 -8.86 11.72
CA GLY A 329 0.90 -10.21 12.20
C GLY A 329 2.11 -10.87 11.53
N ILE A 330 2.69 -10.24 10.49
CA ILE A 330 3.92 -10.72 9.84
C ILE A 330 5.11 -9.94 10.41
N PRO A 331 6.19 -10.63 10.85
CA PRO A 331 7.41 -9.97 11.35
C PRO A 331 8.02 -8.98 10.35
N LEU A 332 8.63 -7.89 10.85
CA LEU A 332 9.17 -6.81 10.02
C LEU A 332 10.16 -7.30 8.95
N ILE A 333 11.06 -8.21 9.31
CA ILE A 333 12.06 -8.78 8.39
C ILE A 333 11.38 -9.44 7.17
N GLN A 334 10.30 -10.19 7.40
CA GLN A 334 9.55 -10.86 6.34
C GLN A 334 8.69 -9.89 5.50
N ARG A 335 8.40 -8.69 6.03
CA ARG A 335 7.63 -7.65 5.34
C ARG A 335 8.49 -6.78 4.42
N ALA A 336 9.81 -6.69 4.63
CA ALA A 336 10.69 -5.77 3.88
C ALA A 336 10.57 -5.93 2.36
N ALA A 337 10.79 -7.14 1.84
CA ALA A 337 10.70 -7.41 0.40
C ALA A 337 9.28 -7.19 -0.15
N ALA A 338 8.25 -7.58 0.62
CA ALA A 338 6.86 -7.36 0.23
C ALA A 338 6.50 -5.88 0.20
N ALA A 339 7.02 -5.09 1.13
CA ALA A 339 6.81 -3.64 1.24
C ALA A 339 7.44 -2.88 0.06
N ASP A 340 8.62 -3.28 -0.41
CA ASP A 340 9.23 -2.71 -1.61
C ASP A 340 8.31 -2.91 -2.83
N ARG A 341 7.81 -4.13 -3.04
CA ARG A 341 6.85 -4.43 -4.11
C ARG A 341 5.54 -3.68 -3.95
N ALA A 342 5.02 -3.61 -2.73
CA ALA A 342 3.79 -2.89 -2.40
C ALA A 342 3.94 -1.37 -2.63
N ALA A 343 5.12 -0.80 -2.36
CA ALA A 343 5.42 0.60 -2.64
C ALA A 343 5.41 0.88 -4.15
N ALA A 344 6.01 0.01 -4.95
CA ALA A 344 5.98 0.10 -6.41
C ALA A 344 4.56 -0.03 -7.00
N MET A 345 3.67 -0.79 -6.35
CA MET A 345 2.25 -0.91 -6.72
C MET A 345 1.38 0.27 -6.24
N GLY A 346 1.90 1.17 -5.40
CA GLY A 346 1.14 2.30 -4.86
C GLY A 346 0.31 2.00 -3.60
N VAL A 347 0.58 0.87 -2.94
CA VAL A 347 -0.04 0.48 -1.67
C VAL A 347 0.69 1.15 -0.49
N VAL A 348 2.03 1.09 -0.49
CA VAL A 348 2.87 1.67 0.58
C VAL A 348 3.41 3.04 0.16
N SER A 349 3.34 4.01 1.07
CA SER A 349 3.87 5.36 0.86
C SER A 349 5.39 5.41 1.10
N SER A 350 6.06 6.44 0.57
CA SER A 350 7.49 6.67 0.85
C SER A 350 7.75 6.81 2.36
N ALA A 351 6.86 7.51 3.09
CA ALA A 351 6.96 7.66 4.54
C ALA A 351 6.86 6.30 5.26
N ALA A 352 5.84 5.51 4.96
CA ALA A 352 5.64 4.20 5.59
C ALA A 352 6.78 3.22 5.27
N LEU A 353 7.39 3.34 4.08
CA LEU A 353 8.57 2.53 3.73
C LEU A 353 9.80 2.96 4.55
N VAL A 354 10.03 4.26 4.71
CA VAL A 354 11.08 4.78 5.60
C VAL A 354 10.84 4.35 7.05
N ASP A 355 9.61 4.42 7.54
CA ASP A 355 9.25 4.00 8.90
C ASP A 355 9.54 2.50 9.10
N LEU A 356 9.21 1.65 8.12
CA LEU A 356 9.50 0.22 8.15
C LEU A 356 11.01 -0.05 8.22
N TYR A 357 11.81 0.59 7.36
CA TYR A 357 13.26 0.40 7.37
C TYR A 357 13.94 1.02 8.59
N SER A 358 13.36 2.08 9.17
CA SER A 358 13.83 2.66 10.43
C SER A 358 13.58 1.69 11.59
N ALA A 359 12.39 1.09 11.66
CA ALA A 359 12.10 0.05 12.65
C ALA A 359 12.98 -1.20 12.47
N LEU A 360 13.36 -1.54 11.24
CA LEU A 360 14.35 -2.62 10.98
C LEU A 360 15.75 -2.24 11.44
N ALA A 361 16.15 -0.96 11.38
CA ALA A 361 17.46 -0.52 11.84
C ALA A 361 17.64 -0.67 13.35
N ASP A 362 16.53 -0.69 14.11
CA ASP A 362 16.50 -0.84 15.56
C ASP A 362 16.19 -2.29 16.00
N ALA A 363 16.00 -3.22 15.05
CA ALA A 363 15.67 -4.60 15.33
C ALA A 363 16.93 -5.47 15.53
N ASP A 364 16.83 -6.48 16.41
CA ASP A 364 17.85 -7.50 16.59
C ASP A 364 17.83 -8.54 15.46
N ASP A 365 18.96 -9.24 15.27
CA ASP A 365 19.10 -10.38 14.34
C ASP A 365 18.67 -10.10 12.88
N VAL A 366 18.84 -8.86 12.42
CA VAL A 366 18.51 -8.45 11.05
C VAL A 366 19.49 -9.08 10.05
N PRO A 367 19.00 -9.73 8.97
CA PRO A 367 19.87 -10.29 7.93
C PRO A 367 20.80 -9.24 7.32
N GLY A 368 22.07 -9.61 7.07
CA GLY A 368 23.10 -8.66 6.63
C GLY A 368 22.78 -7.87 5.35
N ALA A 369 21.95 -8.40 4.45
CA ALA A 369 21.45 -7.65 3.30
C ALA A 369 20.58 -6.46 3.71
N LEU A 370 19.67 -6.65 4.67
CA LEU A 370 18.83 -5.59 5.22
C LEU A 370 19.63 -4.64 6.11
N THR A 371 20.63 -5.12 6.84
CA THR A 371 21.57 -4.26 7.57
C THR A 371 22.30 -3.29 6.63
N ARG A 372 22.74 -3.76 5.45
CA ARG A 372 23.36 -2.88 4.44
C ARG A 372 22.38 -1.84 3.92
N THR A 373 21.15 -2.24 3.58
CA THR A 373 20.12 -1.29 3.12
C THR A 373 19.79 -0.24 4.18
N THR A 374 19.63 -0.63 5.45
CA THR A 374 19.29 0.29 6.56
C THR A 374 20.44 1.25 6.87
N ASN A 375 21.69 0.77 6.88
CA ASN A 375 22.87 1.63 7.03
C ASN A 375 23.03 2.59 5.86
N GLY A 376 22.93 2.10 4.62
CA GLY A 376 22.97 2.94 3.42
C GLY A 376 21.86 3.99 3.41
N LEU A 377 20.67 3.65 3.91
CA LEU A 377 19.58 4.59 4.07
C LEU A 377 19.94 5.67 5.11
N ARG A 378 20.47 5.28 6.27
CA ARG A 378 20.93 6.24 7.29
C ARG A 378 21.98 7.20 6.71
N ASP A 379 22.97 6.67 5.99
CA ASP A 379 24.01 7.46 5.33
C ASP A 379 23.40 8.43 4.31
N ALA A 380 22.45 7.96 3.49
CA ALA A 380 21.75 8.78 2.52
C ALA A 380 20.94 9.93 3.17
N TYR A 381 20.52 9.82 4.45
CA TYR A 381 19.82 10.89 5.16
C TYR A 381 20.77 11.81 5.96
N VAL A 382 21.80 11.26 6.58
CA VAL A 382 22.63 11.96 7.58
C VAL A 382 23.96 12.50 7.03
N ALA A 383 24.47 11.96 5.91
CA ALA A 383 25.77 12.38 5.35
C ALA A 383 25.90 13.90 5.19
N SER A 384 26.92 14.50 5.79
CA SER A 384 27.17 15.94 5.70
C SER A 384 27.72 16.38 4.34
N ASP A 385 28.33 15.45 3.60
CA ASP A 385 28.90 15.67 2.27
C ASP A 385 27.95 15.18 1.17
N ASP A 386 27.79 15.99 0.12
CA ASP A 386 26.94 15.65 -1.03
C ASP A 386 27.50 14.47 -1.83
N GLY A 387 28.82 14.32 -1.91
CA GLY A 387 29.46 13.18 -2.59
C GLY A 387 29.15 11.85 -1.89
N ALA A 388 29.35 11.80 -0.57
CA ALA A 388 29.00 10.65 0.26
C ALA A 388 27.50 10.31 0.18
N ARG A 389 26.64 11.33 0.21
CA ARG A 389 25.19 11.15 0.05
C ARG A 389 24.83 10.57 -1.31
N LEU A 390 25.42 11.09 -2.39
CA LEU A 390 25.21 10.59 -3.76
C LEU A 390 25.68 9.15 -3.91
N SER A 391 26.83 8.80 -3.31
CA SER A 391 27.34 7.42 -3.29
C SER A 391 26.37 6.47 -2.57
N ALA A 392 25.86 6.86 -1.39
CA ALA A 392 24.90 6.06 -0.64
C ALA A 392 23.59 5.87 -1.40
N LEU A 393 23.06 6.94 -2.01
CA LEU A 393 21.88 6.89 -2.87
C LEU A 393 22.09 5.96 -4.07
N GLY A 394 23.24 6.09 -4.76
CA GLY A 394 23.62 5.25 -5.89
C GLY A 394 23.62 3.77 -5.53
N ALA A 395 24.33 3.42 -4.46
CA ALA A 395 24.41 2.04 -3.96
C ALA A 395 23.00 1.46 -3.68
N LEU A 396 22.14 2.21 -2.99
CA LEU A 396 20.76 1.78 -2.73
C LEU A 396 19.95 1.55 -4.00
N TRP A 397 20.10 2.40 -5.02
CA TRP A 397 19.37 2.24 -6.28
C TRP A 397 19.83 1.03 -7.09
N ASP A 398 21.12 0.68 -7.00
CA ASP A 398 21.70 -0.46 -7.71
C ASP A 398 21.45 -1.81 -7.00
N GLU A 399 21.02 -1.82 -5.72
CA GLU A 399 20.60 -3.04 -5.00
C GLU A 399 19.37 -3.73 -5.61
N GLY A 400 18.52 -2.99 -6.33
CA GLY A 400 17.27 -3.53 -6.87
C GLY A 400 17.49 -4.57 -7.97
N SER A 401 17.15 -5.83 -7.69
CA SER A 401 17.33 -6.95 -8.63
C SER A 401 16.43 -6.91 -9.86
N ASP A 402 15.29 -6.21 -9.79
CA ASP A 402 14.39 -5.99 -10.93
C ASP A 402 13.76 -4.59 -10.97
N ASP A 403 12.94 -4.33 -11.98
CA ASP A 403 12.35 -3.01 -12.23
C ASP A 403 11.52 -2.49 -11.04
N ALA A 404 10.81 -3.38 -10.32
CA ALA A 404 10.02 -2.98 -9.16
C ALA A 404 10.90 -2.74 -7.94
N GLY A 405 11.92 -3.56 -7.70
CA GLY A 405 12.90 -3.35 -6.63
C GLY A 405 13.68 -2.05 -6.81
N ARG A 406 14.17 -1.76 -8.03
CA ARG A 406 14.86 -0.49 -8.34
C ARG A 406 13.96 0.71 -8.11
N TYR A 407 12.70 0.64 -8.56
CA TYR A 407 11.75 1.73 -8.34
C TYR A 407 11.39 1.89 -6.85
N ALA A 408 11.29 0.80 -6.08
CA ALA A 408 11.08 0.86 -4.64
C ALA A 408 12.21 1.61 -3.92
N ARG A 409 13.47 1.43 -4.37
CA ARG A 409 14.63 2.16 -3.83
C ARG A 409 14.58 3.66 -4.12
N LEU A 410 14.10 4.06 -5.31
CA LEU A 410 13.81 5.47 -5.62
C LEU A 410 12.73 6.04 -4.68
N ILE A 411 11.67 5.27 -4.39
CA ILE A 411 10.60 5.67 -3.46
C ILE A 411 11.11 5.81 -2.02
N LEU A 412 11.91 4.84 -1.56
CA LEU A 412 12.48 4.81 -0.21
C LEU A 412 13.38 6.03 0.06
N THR A 413 14.16 6.41 -0.94
CA THR A 413 15.18 7.46 -0.83
C THR A 413 14.72 8.84 -1.26
N ALA A 414 13.46 9.01 -1.65
CA ALA A 414 12.94 10.25 -2.22
C ALA A 414 13.29 11.50 -1.39
N ARG A 415 13.07 11.47 -0.06
CA ARG A 415 13.37 12.62 0.83
C ARG A 415 14.86 12.79 1.10
N ALA A 416 15.65 11.73 1.00
CA ALA A 416 17.12 11.83 1.04
C ALA A 416 17.66 12.50 -0.23
N ALA A 417 17.13 12.13 -1.41
CA ALA A 417 17.44 12.78 -2.68
C ALA A 417 17.11 14.29 -2.66
N ALA A 418 16.01 14.68 -2.02
CA ALA A 418 15.62 16.09 -1.84
C ALA A 418 16.61 16.94 -1.03
N ARG A 419 17.53 16.32 -0.28
CA ARG A 419 18.57 17.00 0.51
C ARG A 419 19.83 17.31 -0.30
N VAL A 420 20.01 16.71 -1.47
CA VAL A 420 21.15 16.99 -2.35
C VAL A 420 21.00 18.39 -2.94
N THR A 421 22.06 19.20 -2.87
CA THR A 421 22.06 20.55 -3.44
C THR A 421 22.08 20.48 -4.97
N PRO A 422 21.12 21.09 -5.69
CA PRO A 422 21.13 21.12 -7.14
C PRO A 422 22.37 21.84 -7.69
N ARG A 423 23.09 21.19 -8.60
CA ARG A 423 24.28 21.73 -9.27
C ARG A 423 24.55 21.00 -10.58
N ALA A 424 25.32 21.63 -11.48
CA ALA A 424 25.76 21.00 -12.71
C ALA A 424 26.75 19.85 -12.44
N GLY A 425 26.88 18.93 -13.40
CA GLY A 425 27.86 17.83 -13.35
C GLY A 425 27.53 16.73 -12.32
N VAL A 426 26.25 16.53 -12.00
CA VAL A 426 25.79 15.41 -11.17
C VAL A 426 25.24 14.32 -12.09
N ASP A 427 25.99 13.24 -12.27
CA ASP A 427 25.62 12.13 -13.16
C ASP A 427 24.30 11.46 -12.75
N GLN A 428 23.97 11.50 -11.46
CA GLN A 428 22.77 10.92 -10.89
C GLN A 428 21.52 11.80 -11.00
N ALA A 429 21.56 12.95 -11.69
CA ALA A 429 20.45 13.90 -11.76
C ALA A 429 19.12 13.24 -12.17
N ASP A 430 19.14 12.33 -13.15
CA ASP A 430 17.96 11.59 -13.61
C ASP A 430 17.32 10.77 -12.48
N ARG A 431 18.14 10.04 -11.71
CA ARG A 431 17.65 9.23 -10.58
C ARG A 431 17.21 10.09 -9.40
N LEU A 432 17.87 11.22 -9.13
CA LEU A 432 17.46 12.17 -8.09
C LEU A 432 16.08 12.76 -8.39
N VAL A 433 15.86 13.22 -9.63
CA VAL A 433 14.58 13.73 -10.10
C VAL A 433 13.51 12.63 -10.02
N ALA A 434 13.79 11.43 -10.54
CA ALA A 434 12.86 10.31 -10.46
C ALA A 434 12.49 9.95 -9.02
N ALA A 435 13.45 9.92 -8.10
CA ALA A 435 13.23 9.64 -6.68
C ALA A 435 12.29 10.69 -6.06
N MET A 436 12.56 11.98 -6.24
CA MET A 436 11.72 13.05 -5.72
C MET A 436 10.29 13.00 -6.27
N LEU A 437 10.14 12.81 -7.59
CA LEU A 437 8.84 12.73 -8.24
C LEU A 437 8.06 11.48 -7.85
N SER A 438 8.73 10.37 -7.49
CA SER A 438 8.06 9.17 -6.97
C SER A 438 7.33 9.42 -5.63
N ALA A 439 7.73 10.45 -4.87
CA ALA A 439 7.07 10.85 -3.62
C ALA A 439 6.28 12.16 -3.73
N GLY A 440 6.08 12.68 -4.96
CA GLY A 440 5.26 13.88 -5.21
C GLY A 440 5.95 15.18 -4.83
N MET A 441 7.29 15.19 -4.73
CA MET A 441 8.07 16.38 -4.43
C MET A 441 8.41 17.15 -5.72
N ASP A 442 7.38 17.49 -6.51
CA ASP A 442 7.51 18.14 -7.82
C ASP A 442 8.20 19.50 -7.74
N ARG A 443 7.80 20.37 -6.83
CA ARG A 443 8.44 21.67 -6.58
C ARG A 443 9.91 21.54 -6.16
N THR A 444 10.23 20.54 -5.35
CA THR A 444 11.60 20.28 -4.90
C THR A 444 12.47 19.78 -6.06
N ALA A 445 11.90 18.90 -6.90
CA ALA A 445 12.56 18.38 -8.09
C ALA A 445 12.85 19.49 -9.11
N LEU A 446 11.92 20.44 -9.31
CA LEU A 446 12.08 21.55 -10.26
C LEU A 446 13.28 22.47 -9.97
N ARG A 447 13.82 22.46 -8.75
CA ARG A 447 15.09 23.14 -8.46
C ARG A 447 16.27 22.61 -9.27
N TRP A 448 16.16 21.41 -9.84
CA TRP A 448 17.14 20.81 -10.75
C TRP A 448 17.01 21.27 -12.20
N GLN A 449 15.95 22.00 -12.57
CA GLN A 449 15.69 22.40 -13.95
C GLN A 449 16.85 23.13 -14.63
N PRO A 450 17.56 24.08 -13.97
CA PRO A 450 18.71 24.76 -14.59
C PRO A 450 19.93 23.85 -14.81
N TYR A 451 19.97 22.69 -14.16
CA TYR A 451 21.13 21.79 -14.14
C TYR A 451 20.88 20.47 -14.89
N ALA A 452 19.63 20.19 -15.27
CA ALA A 452 19.27 19.01 -16.01
C ALA A 452 19.86 19.08 -17.43
N ARG A 453 20.56 18.01 -17.84
CA ARG A 453 21.08 17.89 -19.20
C ARG A 453 19.94 18.00 -20.20
N ALA A 454 20.03 18.95 -21.13
CA ALA A 454 19.06 19.10 -22.21
C ALA A 454 18.90 17.78 -22.97
N GLY A 455 17.64 17.41 -23.24
CA GLY A 455 17.30 16.16 -23.91
C GLY A 455 17.45 14.89 -23.07
N GLY A 456 17.89 14.97 -21.80
CA GLY A 456 17.97 13.84 -20.87
C GLY A 456 16.66 13.52 -20.14
N ASP A 457 16.64 12.44 -19.38
CA ASP A 457 15.44 11.96 -18.67
C ASP A 457 15.02 12.92 -17.54
N ALA A 458 15.96 13.49 -16.77
CA ALA A 458 15.67 14.53 -15.79
C ALA A 458 14.96 15.71 -16.44
N TRP A 459 15.48 16.19 -17.57
CA TRP A 459 14.91 17.32 -18.29
C TRP A 459 13.48 17.01 -18.76
N ALA A 460 13.25 15.84 -19.35
CA ALA A 460 11.93 15.41 -19.79
C ALA A 460 10.94 15.27 -18.62
N MET A 461 11.35 14.65 -17.52
CA MET A 461 10.53 14.50 -16.32
C MET A 461 10.18 15.86 -15.69
N LEU A 462 11.14 16.77 -15.58
CA LEU A 462 10.92 18.10 -15.02
C LEU A 462 9.97 18.93 -15.89
N LEU A 463 10.11 18.84 -17.21
CA LEU A 463 9.13 19.42 -18.12
C LEU A 463 7.74 18.89 -17.81
N LEU A 464 7.53 17.58 -17.75
CA LEU A 464 6.19 17.00 -17.49
C LEU A 464 5.64 17.30 -16.08
N ALA A 465 6.50 17.35 -15.08
CA ALA A 465 6.13 17.52 -13.67
C ALA A 465 5.80 18.97 -13.28
N ASP A 466 6.28 19.95 -14.04
CA ASP A 466 6.14 21.38 -13.75
C ASP A 466 4.67 21.80 -13.54
N PRO A 467 4.27 22.18 -12.29
CA PRO A 467 2.91 22.66 -11.98
C PRO A 467 2.65 24.07 -12.49
N ASP A 468 3.71 24.86 -12.71
CA ASP A 468 3.64 26.27 -13.09
C ASP A 468 3.88 26.46 -14.59
N ALA A 469 4.01 25.36 -15.35
CA ALA A 469 4.17 25.38 -16.79
C ALA A 469 3.02 26.15 -17.46
N ARG A 470 3.36 27.29 -18.07
CA ARG A 470 2.40 28.12 -18.82
C ARG A 470 2.58 27.93 -20.32
N GLY A 471 1.45 27.86 -21.01
CA GLY A 471 1.39 27.96 -22.47
C GLY A 471 1.77 26.69 -23.23
N ILE A 472 1.67 26.81 -24.54
CA ILE A 472 2.01 25.79 -25.51
C ILE A 472 3.53 25.82 -25.74
N ARG A 473 4.15 24.65 -25.77
CA ARG A 473 5.56 24.45 -26.17
C ARG A 473 5.64 24.17 -27.67
N PRO A 474 6.73 24.56 -28.35
CA PRO A 474 6.92 24.24 -29.76
C PRO A 474 7.04 22.73 -29.95
N GLY A 475 6.52 22.19 -31.06
CA GLY A 475 6.64 20.77 -31.41
C GLY A 475 8.08 20.27 -31.53
N SER A 476 9.05 21.16 -31.78
CA SER A 476 10.49 20.79 -31.81
C SER A 476 10.99 20.19 -30.50
N ILE A 477 10.33 20.46 -29.36
CA ILE A 477 10.72 19.94 -28.05
C ILE A 477 10.67 18.40 -27.97
N ILE A 478 9.87 17.76 -28.82
CA ILE A 478 9.84 16.30 -28.93
C ILE A 478 11.14 15.79 -29.58
N GLY A 479 11.66 16.51 -30.58
CA GLY A 479 12.93 16.20 -31.23
C GLY A 479 14.14 16.42 -30.32
N ASP A 480 14.08 17.46 -29.47
CA ASP A 480 15.12 17.78 -28.49
C ASP A 480 15.30 16.69 -27.43
N TYR A 481 14.26 15.88 -27.19
CA TYR A 481 14.36 14.72 -26.31
C TYR A 481 15.17 13.60 -26.97
N ALA A 482 16.32 13.27 -26.38
CA ALA A 482 17.24 12.25 -26.87
C ALA A 482 17.53 11.23 -25.75
N PRO A 483 16.55 10.37 -25.40
CA PRO A 483 16.76 9.32 -24.44
C PRO A 483 17.67 8.23 -25.03
N ASP A 484 18.48 7.63 -24.15
CA ASP A 484 19.38 6.53 -24.50
C ASP A 484 18.76 5.16 -24.13
N GLY A 485 19.40 4.09 -24.61
CA GLY A 485 19.06 2.71 -24.24
C GLY A 485 17.96 2.04 -25.09
N ALA A 486 17.66 0.78 -24.78
CA ALA A 486 16.76 -0.06 -25.57
C ALA A 486 15.31 0.46 -25.61
N SER A 487 14.92 1.28 -24.63
CA SER A 487 13.58 1.88 -24.53
C SER A 487 13.49 3.28 -25.14
N ALA A 488 14.54 3.80 -25.81
CA ALA A 488 14.61 5.18 -26.32
C ALA A 488 13.40 5.58 -27.19
N GLN A 489 13.05 4.77 -28.19
CA GLN A 489 11.90 5.05 -29.06
C GLN A 489 10.59 5.09 -28.29
N ARG A 490 10.40 4.14 -27.35
CA ARG A 490 9.19 4.10 -26.51
C ARG A 490 9.12 5.29 -25.56
N LYS A 491 10.25 5.71 -24.99
CA LYS A 491 10.36 6.94 -24.18
C LYS A 491 9.93 8.17 -24.99
N LYS A 492 10.42 8.33 -26.23
CA LYS A 492 10.00 9.44 -27.10
C LYS A 492 8.49 9.44 -27.37
N GLN A 493 7.92 8.28 -27.69
CA GLN A 493 6.47 8.15 -27.91
C GLN A 493 5.64 8.52 -26.68
N LEU A 494 6.05 8.09 -25.48
CA LEU A 494 5.33 8.38 -24.25
C LEU A 494 5.56 9.82 -23.78
N PHE A 495 6.74 10.40 -24.00
CA PHE A 495 7.01 11.82 -23.77
C PHE A 495 6.11 12.70 -24.62
N PHE A 496 6.02 12.40 -25.92
CA PHE A 496 5.09 13.05 -26.84
C PHE A 496 3.64 12.93 -26.35
N ALA A 497 3.16 11.72 -26.09
CA ALA A 497 1.80 11.48 -25.61
C ALA A 497 1.51 12.22 -24.30
N ALA A 498 2.50 12.30 -23.41
CA ALA A 498 2.41 13.01 -22.14
C ALA A 498 2.30 14.53 -22.33
N LEU A 499 3.16 15.15 -23.14
CA LEU A 499 3.07 16.57 -23.45
C LEU A 499 1.74 16.93 -24.11
N ALA A 500 1.30 16.12 -25.09
CA ALA A 500 0.02 16.29 -25.75
C ALA A 500 -1.15 16.17 -24.76
N GLY A 501 -1.14 15.15 -23.89
CA GLY A 501 -2.21 14.90 -22.92
C GLY A 501 -2.26 15.96 -21.82
N LEU A 502 -1.10 16.49 -21.43
CA LEU A 502 -0.98 17.62 -20.52
C LEU A 502 -1.35 18.96 -21.17
N GLY A 503 -1.74 18.98 -22.46
CA GLY A 503 -2.15 20.19 -23.17
C GLY A 503 -1.00 21.17 -23.39
N ARG A 504 0.23 20.66 -23.54
CA ARG A 504 1.46 21.46 -23.68
C ARG A 504 1.90 21.61 -25.14
N LEU A 505 1.12 21.11 -26.10
CA LEU A 505 1.38 21.16 -27.53
C LEU A 505 0.18 21.74 -28.26
N SER A 506 0.40 22.38 -29.41
CA SER A 506 -0.68 22.82 -30.28
C SER A 506 -1.34 21.62 -30.98
N ALA A 507 -2.56 21.79 -31.52
CA ALA A 507 -3.22 20.74 -32.28
C ALA A 507 -2.41 20.32 -33.52
N ALA A 508 -1.80 21.29 -34.21
CA ALA A 508 -0.93 21.03 -35.37
C ALA A 508 0.31 20.21 -34.98
N ASP A 509 1.00 20.58 -33.89
CA ASP A 509 2.17 19.84 -33.41
C ASP A 509 1.80 18.41 -33.00
N ILE A 510 0.60 18.20 -32.44
CA ILE A 510 0.11 16.87 -32.06
C ILE A 510 -0.07 15.99 -33.30
N GLU A 511 -0.68 16.51 -34.37
CA GLU A 511 -0.90 15.76 -35.60
C GLU A 511 0.42 15.39 -36.30
N GLU A 512 1.33 16.35 -36.42
CA GLU A 512 2.65 16.15 -37.03
C GLU A 512 3.48 15.12 -36.25
N ASN A 513 3.62 15.29 -34.94
CA ASN A 513 4.42 14.38 -34.11
C ASN A 513 3.78 13.00 -33.97
N ALA A 514 2.44 12.91 -33.99
CA ALA A 514 1.74 11.63 -34.02
C ALA A 514 2.08 10.83 -35.28
N ALA A 515 2.16 11.49 -36.45
CA ALA A 515 2.56 10.84 -37.70
C ALA A 515 4.03 10.41 -37.65
N THR A 516 4.93 11.30 -37.23
CA THR A 516 6.38 11.03 -37.16
C THR A 516 6.72 9.89 -36.21
N LEU A 517 6.01 9.78 -35.08
CA LEU A 517 6.28 8.75 -34.05
C LEU A 517 5.40 7.49 -34.20
N ASP A 518 4.60 7.40 -35.26
CA ASP A 518 3.60 6.34 -35.49
C ASP A 518 2.69 6.09 -34.27
N VAL A 519 2.12 7.17 -33.72
CA VAL A 519 1.19 7.11 -32.59
C VAL A 519 -0.22 7.43 -33.06
N ARG A 520 -1.11 6.43 -32.99
CA ARG A 520 -2.52 6.54 -33.38
C ARG A 520 -3.38 7.29 -32.35
N ILE A 521 -3.11 8.57 -32.12
CA ILE A 521 -3.80 9.42 -31.13
C ILE A 521 -5.27 9.70 -31.48
N GLY A 522 -5.59 9.78 -32.78
CA GLY A 522 -6.91 10.21 -33.26
C GLY A 522 -7.96 9.11 -33.37
N SER A 523 -7.61 7.83 -33.25
CA SER A 523 -8.53 6.73 -33.58
C SER A 523 -9.67 6.56 -32.55
N PRO A 524 -10.94 6.85 -32.91
CA PRO A 524 -12.05 6.70 -31.97
C PRO A 524 -12.46 5.23 -31.84
N ASN A 525 -12.60 4.77 -30.60
CA ASN A 525 -13.16 3.48 -30.22
C ASN A 525 -14.13 3.63 -29.04
N GLY A 526 -14.76 2.52 -28.60
CA GLY A 526 -15.73 2.53 -27.50
C GLY A 526 -15.16 3.11 -26.20
N TRP A 527 -13.90 2.81 -25.88
CA TRP A 527 -13.23 3.35 -24.68
C TRP A 527 -12.97 4.86 -24.79
N THR A 528 -12.42 5.34 -25.92
CA THR A 528 -12.16 6.77 -26.11
C THR A 528 -13.44 7.61 -26.02
N ARG A 529 -14.56 7.12 -26.58
CA ARG A 529 -15.87 7.80 -26.46
C ARG A 529 -16.36 7.82 -25.02
N ALA A 530 -16.18 6.73 -24.29
CA ALA A 530 -16.59 6.63 -22.89
C ALA A 530 -15.81 7.60 -21.99
N ILE A 531 -14.48 7.67 -22.14
CA ILE A 531 -13.65 8.54 -21.30
C ILE A 531 -13.83 10.02 -21.63
N ASP A 532 -14.04 10.37 -22.91
CA ASP A 532 -14.34 11.75 -23.31
C ASP A 532 -15.69 12.20 -22.78
N ARG A 533 -16.70 11.34 -22.87
CA ARG A 533 -18.03 11.62 -22.32
C ARG A 533 -17.96 11.83 -20.81
N ALA A 534 -17.28 10.94 -20.09
CA ALA A 534 -17.12 11.06 -18.63
C ALA A 534 -16.41 12.38 -18.25
N ALA A 535 -15.39 12.79 -19.03
CA ALA A 535 -14.70 14.05 -18.82
C ALA A 535 -15.58 15.27 -19.09
N ALA A 536 -16.34 15.26 -20.19
CA ALA A 536 -17.28 16.32 -20.54
C ALA A 536 -18.41 16.47 -19.51
N GLU A 537 -18.83 15.36 -18.89
CA GLU A 537 -19.85 15.34 -17.84
C GLU A 537 -19.25 15.59 -16.42
N GLY A 538 -17.95 15.88 -16.30
CA GLY A 538 -17.30 16.19 -15.02
C GLY A 538 -17.19 15.01 -14.04
N GLN A 539 -17.28 13.77 -14.53
CA GLN A 539 -17.29 12.56 -13.70
C GLN A 539 -15.88 12.11 -13.35
N ALA A 540 -15.24 12.79 -12.41
CA ALA A 540 -13.85 12.53 -12.02
C ALA A 540 -13.58 11.05 -11.67
N GLY A 541 -14.50 10.41 -10.95
CA GLY A 541 -14.41 9.00 -10.59
C GLY A 541 -14.50 8.06 -11.79
N THR A 542 -15.41 8.33 -12.72
CA THR A 542 -15.56 7.55 -13.96
C THR A 542 -14.33 7.72 -14.86
N VAL A 543 -13.83 8.94 -15.01
CA VAL A 543 -12.59 9.22 -15.76
C VAL A 543 -11.42 8.44 -15.20
N LEU A 544 -11.26 8.40 -13.88
CA LEU A 544 -10.14 7.69 -13.25
C LEU A 544 -10.23 6.17 -13.46
N LEU A 545 -11.42 5.57 -13.36
CA LEU A 545 -11.64 4.16 -13.69
C LEU A 545 -11.34 3.84 -15.17
N LEU A 546 -11.70 4.75 -16.07
CA LEU A 546 -11.46 4.58 -17.50
C LEU A 546 -10.00 4.82 -17.87
N ALA A 547 -9.31 5.77 -17.23
CA ALA A 547 -7.88 5.95 -17.34
C ALA A 547 -7.14 4.68 -16.89
N ALA A 548 -7.51 4.12 -15.74
CA ALA A 548 -6.97 2.85 -15.26
C ALA A 548 -7.23 1.69 -16.25
N THR A 549 -8.45 1.60 -16.79
CA THR A 549 -8.82 0.59 -17.81
C THR A 549 -7.98 0.71 -19.08
N GLY A 550 -7.83 1.93 -19.62
CA GLY A 550 -7.12 2.17 -20.88
C GLY A 550 -5.60 1.98 -20.78
N MET A 551 -5.05 2.16 -19.57
CA MET A 551 -3.62 2.01 -19.30
C MET A 551 -3.23 0.63 -18.75
N GLN A 552 -4.16 -0.34 -18.71
CA GLN A 552 -3.84 -1.70 -18.23
C GLN A 552 -2.74 -2.33 -19.06
N ALA A 553 -1.60 -2.62 -18.42
CA ALA A 553 -0.46 -3.30 -19.02
C ALA A 553 0.41 -3.90 -17.91
N GLY A 554 1.21 -4.92 -18.23
CA GLY A 554 2.14 -5.52 -17.26
C GLY A 554 3.29 -4.60 -16.85
N ASN A 555 3.62 -3.61 -17.69
CA ASN A 555 4.66 -2.60 -17.44
C ASN A 555 4.48 -1.41 -18.40
N TRP A 556 5.27 -0.35 -18.21
CA TRP A 556 5.22 0.86 -19.04
C TRP A 556 5.55 0.65 -20.52
N ARG A 557 6.34 -0.37 -20.88
CA ARG A 557 6.67 -0.65 -22.30
C ARG A 557 5.45 -1.08 -23.11
N ALA A 558 4.46 -1.65 -22.43
CA ALA A 558 3.22 -2.14 -23.01
C ALA A 558 2.04 -1.15 -22.90
N VAL A 559 2.21 0.01 -22.25
CA VAL A 559 1.17 1.05 -22.21
C VAL A 559 1.07 1.72 -23.58
N PRO A 560 -0.11 1.72 -24.24
CA PRO A 560 -0.26 2.41 -25.52
C PRO A 560 -0.11 3.94 -25.35
N PRO A 561 0.75 4.62 -26.12
CA PRO A 561 0.92 6.07 -25.99
C PRO A 561 -0.39 6.84 -26.26
N ALA A 562 -1.22 6.38 -27.19
CA ALA A 562 -2.54 6.95 -27.43
C ALA A 562 -3.47 6.85 -26.20
N ALA A 563 -3.37 5.77 -25.42
CA ALA A 563 -4.14 5.61 -24.18
C ALA A 563 -3.62 6.55 -23.09
N LEU A 564 -2.28 6.69 -22.95
CA LEU A 564 -1.67 7.65 -22.03
C LEU A 564 -2.12 9.08 -22.35
N TYR A 565 -2.03 9.50 -23.61
CA TYR A 565 -2.50 10.82 -24.06
C TYR A 565 -3.94 11.10 -23.62
N ARG A 566 -4.86 10.18 -23.95
CA ARG A 566 -6.29 10.36 -23.69
C ARG A 566 -6.58 10.35 -22.18
N ALA A 567 -5.94 9.46 -21.44
CA ALA A 567 -6.08 9.38 -19.98
C ALA A 567 -5.63 10.69 -19.29
N LEU A 568 -4.44 11.19 -19.63
CA LEU A 568 -3.91 12.43 -19.05
C LEU A 568 -4.79 13.64 -19.39
N ARG A 569 -5.23 13.76 -20.64
CA ARG A 569 -6.15 14.81 -21.08
C ARG A 569 -7.45 14.79 -20.29
N SER A 570 -8.06 13.62 -20.13
CA SER A 570 -9.32 13.48 -19.40
C SER A 570 -9.16 13.73 -17.90
N LEU A 571 -8.05 13.28 -17.28
CA LEU A 571 -7.76 13.54 -15.86
C LEU A 571 -7.64 15.04 -15.59
N ARG A 572 -6.95 15.78 -16.47
CA ARG A 572 -6.86 17.25 -16.36
C ARG A 572 -8.22 17.93 -16.48
N ALA A 573 -9.04 17.48 -17.42
CA ALA A 573 -10.37 18.05 -17.65
C ALA A 573 -11.29 17.96 -16.42
N VAL A 574 -11.06 16.99 -15.54
CA VAL A 574 -11.82 16.80 -14.29
C VAL A 574 -11.08 17.28 -13.03
N GLY A 575 -10.02 18.08 -13.19
CA GLY A 575 -9.30 18.71 -12.08
C GLY A 575 -8.23 17.84 -11.40
N LEU A 576 -7.85 16.69 -11.99
CA LEU A 576 -6.79 15.81 -11.49
C LEU A 576 -5.45 16.10 -12.19
N ASP A 577 -5.08 17.37 -12.29
CA ASP A 577 -3.87 17.82 -13.01
C ASP A 577 -2.59 17.34 -12.32
N GLY A 578 -2.54 17.35 -10.98
CA GLY A 578 -1.40 16.83 -10.22
C GLY A 578 -1.15 15.35 -10.48
N GLU A 579 -2.20 14.52 -10.44
CA GLU A 579 -2.12 13.11 -10.78
C GLU A 579 -1.67 12.91 -12.22
N ALA A 580 -2.21 13.67 -13.18
CA ALA A 580 -1.82 13.59 -14.58
C ALA A 580 -0.32 13.88 -14.77
N ARG A 581 0.21 14.95 -14.17
CA ARG A 581 1.65 15.28 -14.25
C ARG A 581 2.53 14.18 -13.66
N MET A 582 2.13 13.61 -12.52
CA MET A 582 2.91 12.55 -11.87
C MET A 582 2.87 11.22 -12.65
N ILE A 583 1.73 10.86 -13.25
CA ILE A 583 1.61 9.71 -14.15
C ILE A 583 2.51 9.91 -15.39
N ALA A 584 2.50 11.12 -15.96
CA ALA A 584 3.34 11.48 -17.09
C ALA A 584 4.84 11.36 -16.79
N ALA A 585 5.30 11.93 -15.66
CA ALA A 585 6.70 11.83 -15.26
C ALA A 585 7.11 10.39 -14.93
N GLU A 586 6.22 9.60 -14.29
CA GLU A 586 6.47 8.19 -14.00
C GLU A 586 6.70 7.36 -15.27
N ALA A 587 6.01 7.70 -16.37
CA ALA A 587 6.18 7.02 -17.66
C ALA A 587 7.63 7.07 -18.14
N ILE A 588 8.33 8.19 -17.90
CA ILE A 588 9.75 8.35 -18.24
C ILE A 588 10.64 7.66 -17.21
N ALA A 589 10.39 7.89 -15.91
CA ALA A 589 11.18 7.36 -14.81
C ALA A 589 11.27 5.83 -14.78
N ARG A 590 10.23 5.14 -15.27
CA ARG A 590 10.10 3.68 -15.16
C ARG A 590 10.38 2.91 -16.45
N LEU A 591 10.88 3.59 -17.47
CA LEU A 591 11.44 2.96 -18.65
C LEU A 591 12.95 2.96 -18.52
N ALA A 592 13.53 1.77 -18.32
CA ALA A 592 14.96 1.54 -18.46
C ALA A 592 15.30 1.13 -19.89
#